data_AF-A0A1I2MTA6-F1
#
_entry.id   AF-A0A1I2MTA6-F1
#
_cell.length_a   1.000
_cell.length_b   1.000
_cell.length_c   1.000
_cell.angle_alpha   90.00
_cell.angle_beta   90.00
_cell.angle_gamma   90.00
#
_symmetry.space_group_name_H-M   'P 1'
#
loop_
_entity.id
_entity.type
_entity.pdbx_description
1 polymer ?
#
loop_
_entity_poly.entity_id
_entity_poly.type
_entity_poly.pdbx_seq_one_letter_code
_entity_poly.pdbx_strand_id
1 'polypeptide(L)'
;MLSKINPSAVVAQCWYMRRHVPEGRRWREADGAVHCTCRYCQRPIRSRGGGRWDLAEGFDLDALAESGRTSHFCVIDALDDMVIARYPLSNGADEQTIAARLAEICAIHGIEDSNSVLEVRLVQTRGGLRRVH
;
A
#
# COMPACT_ATOMS: atom_id res chain seq x y z
N MET A 1 -18.64 16.54 12.18
CA MET A 1 -18.60 16.72 13.64
C MET A 1 -17.18 16.39 14.11
N LEU A 2 -16.39 17.41 14.44
CA LEU A 2 -15.04 17.22 14.99
C LEU A 2 -15.18 16.65 16.40
N SER A 3 -14.84 15.37 16.58
CA SER A 3 -14.76 14.74 17.90
C SER A 3 -13.81 15.56 18.77
N LYS A 4 -14.30 16.01 19.93
CA LYS A 4 -13.51 16.70 20.94
C LYS A 4 -12.27 15.85 21.26
N ILE A 5 -11.11 16.25 20.76
CA ILE A 5 -9.84 15.62 21.10
C ILE A 5 -9.66 15.82 22.60
N ASN A 6 -9.72 14.72 23.36
CA ASN A 6 -9.51 14.78 24.79
C ASN A 6 -8.03 15.13 25.05
N PRO A 7 -7.72 16.28 25.68
CA PRO A 7 -6.35 16.73 25.87
C PRO A 7 -5.49 15.78 26.74
N SER A 8 -6.10 14.78 27.42
CA SER A 8 -5.35 13.75 28.16
C SER A 8 -4.73 12.65 27.27
N ALA A 9 -4.81 12.76 25.94
CA ALA A 9 -4.30 11.74 25.02
C ALA A 9 -2.79 11.46 25.18
N VAL A 10 -2.02 12.44 25.66
CA VAL A 10 -0.56 12.33 25.87
C VAL A 10 -0.19 11.66 27.19
N VAL A 11 -1.14 11.21 28.02
CA VAL A 11 -0.89 10.45 29.27
C VAL A 11 -1.80 9.24 29.42
N ALA A 12 -2.52 8.87 28.35
CA ALA A 12 -3.42 7.74 28.38
C ALA A 12 -2.65 6.42 28.55
N GLN A 13 -3.23 5.47 29.30
CA GLN A 13 -2.61 4.17 29.61
C GLN A 13 -2.15 3.39 28.36
N CYS A 14 -2.84 3.56 27.22
CA CYS A 14 -2.44 2.97 25.95
C CYS A 14 -1.04 3.38 25.48
N TRP A 15 -0.57 4.58 25.85
CA TRP A 15 0.77 5.05 25.49
C TRP A 15 1.85 4.29 26.25
N TYR A 16 1.70 4.14 27.57
CA TYR A 16 2.61 3.36 28.41
C TYR A 16 2.66 1.88 28.02
N MET A 17 1.51 1.28 27.72
CA MET A 17 1.43 -0.11 27.27
C MET A 17 1.82 -0.30 25.79
N ARG A 18 2.02 0.80 25.04
CA ARG A 18 2.19 0.82 23.58
C ARG A 18 1.12 0.01 22.84
N ARG A 19 -0.10 -0.02 23.38
CA ARG A 19 -1.20 -0.85 22.88
C ARG A 19 -2.54 -0.16 23.05
N HIS A 20 -3.26 0.03 21.95
CA HIS A 20 -4.65 0.43 22.00
C HIS A 20 -5.56 -0.76 22.28
N VAL A 21 -6.58 -0.52 23.10
CA VAL A 21 -7.58 -1.53 23.48
C VAL A 21 -8.94 -1.07 22.94
N PRO A 22 -9.62 -1.88 22.11
CA PRO A 22 -10.93 -1.54 21.54
C PRO A 22 -12.03 -1.59 22.59
N GLU A 23 -12.87 -0.57 22.61
CA GLU A 23 -14.06 -0.46 23.45
C GLU A 23 -15.23 0.15 22.69
N GLY A 24 -16.43 -0.37 22.96
CA GLY A 24 -17.67 0.10 22.35
C GLY A 24 -17.98 -0.55 21.00
N ARG A 25 -18.74 0.18 20.19
CA ARG A 25 -19.26 -0.32 18.90
C ARG A 25 -18.12 -0.50 17.90
N ARG A 26 -18.14 -1.64 17.21
CA ARG A 26 -17.25 -1.93 16.08
C ARG A 26 -18.02 -1.81 14.78
N TRP A 27 -17.38 -1.27 13.76
CA TRP A 27 -17.90 -1.26 12.41
C TRP A 27 -16.80 -1.72 11.44
N ARG A 28 -17.21 -2.27 10.30
CA ARG A 28 -16.30 -2.83 9.29
C ARG A 28 -16.36 -2.00 8.02
N GLU A 29 -15.19 -1.72 7.47
CA GLU A 29 -15.04 -1.19 6.12
C GLU A 29 -15.11 -2.32 5.08
N ALA A 30 -15.30 -1.92 3.82
CA ALA A 30 -15.39 -2.84 2.69
C ALA A 30 -14.07 -3.60 2.44
N ASP A 31 -12.94 -3.01 2.84
CA ASP A 31 -11.61 -3.63 2.76
C ASP A 31 -11.35 -4.65 3.90
N GLY A 32 -12.34 -4.88 4.77
CA GLY A 32 -12.25 -5.79 5.91
C GLY A 32 -11.67 -5.17 7.18
N ALA A 33 -11.22 -3.92 7.16
CA ALA A 33 -10.74 -3.23 8.35
C ALA A 33 -11.87 -3.03 9.37
N VAL A 34 -11.58 -3.32 10.64
CA VAL A 34 -12.50 -3.12 11.75
C VAL A 34 -12.11 -1.84 12.49
N HIS A 35 -13.06 -0.92 12.64
CA HIS A 35 -12.88 0.34 13.34
C HIS A 35 -13.59 0.31 14.70
N CYS A 36 -13.00 0.99 15.68
CA CYS A 36 -13.49 1.11 17.04
C CYS A 36 -12.93 2.38 17.70
N THR A 37 -13.22 2.58 18.98
CA THR A 37 -12.63 3.64 19.79
C THR A 37 -11.73 3.01 20.85
N CYS A 38 -10.59 3.64 21.15
CA CYS A 38 -9.72 3.14 22.21
C CYS A 38 -10.29 3.45 23.59
N ARG A 39 -10.36 2.45 24.48
CA ARG A 39 -10.74 2.60 25.89
C ARG A 39 -10.03 3.74 26.61
N TYR A 40 -8.72 3.92 26.36
CA TYR A 40 -7.89 4.80 27.16
C TYR A 40 -7.79 6.22 26.60
N CYS A 41 -7.40 6.37 25.33
CA CYS A 41 -7.25 7.69 24.72
C CYS A 41 -8.53 8.20 24.03
N GLN A 42 -9.57 7.36 23.91
CA GLN A 42 -10.83 7.68 23.25
C GLN A 42 -10.66 8.13 21.79
N ARG A 43 -9.53 7.81 21.16
CA ARG A 43 -9.26 8.08 19.74
C ARG A 43 -9.80 6.94 18.87
N PRO A 44 -10.19 7.24 17.62
CA PRO A 44 -10.50 6.22 16.62
C PRO A 44 -9.30 5.31 16.39
N ILE A 45 -9.55 4.00 16.41
CA ILE A 45 -8.56 2.95 16.15
C ILE A 45 -9.11 1.96 15.15
N ARG A 46 -8.23 1.30 14.40
CA ARG A 46 -8.58 0.27 13.44
C ARG A 46 -7.71 -0.97 13.58
N SER A 47 -8.17 -2.05 12.96
CA SER A 47 -7.49 -3.35 12.97
C SER A 47 -7.97 -4.20 11.78
N ARG A 48 -7.06 -4.84 11.03
CA ARG A 48 -7.41 -5.87 10.02
C ARG A 48 -7.54 -7.28 10.61
N GLY A 49 -6.67 -7.65 11.56
CA GLY A 49 -6.59 -9.03 12.10
C GLY A 49 -7.24 -9.26 13.48
N GLY A 50 -7.82 -8.22 14.10
CA GLY A 50 -8.45 -8.26 15.42
C GLY A 50 -7.47 -8.27 16.61
N GLY A 51 -6.22 -8.69 16.40
CA GLY A 51 -5.19 -8.80 17.45
C GLY A 51 -4.49 -7.49 17.80
N ARG A 52 -4.09 -6.71 16.79
CA ARG A 52 -3.39 -5.42 16.94
C ARG A 52 -4.30 -4.28 16.46
N TRP A 53 -4.31 -3.20 17.23
CA TRP A 53 -5.11 -2.00 16.96
C TRP A 53 -4.21 -0.78 16.90
N ASP A 54 -4.27 -0.05 15.80
CA ASP A 54 -3.50 1.17 15.56
C ASP A 54 -4.46 2.36 15.39
N LEU A 55 -3.95 3.58 15.49
CA LEU A 55 -4.75 4.80 15.30
C LEU A 55 -5.32 4.85 13.88
N ALA A 56 -6.62 5.12 13.75
CA ALA A 56 -7.27 5.15 12.44
C ALA A 56 -6.81 6.35 11.58
N GLU A 57 -6.35 7.43 12.22
CA GLU A 57 -5.79 8.62 11.55
C GLU A 57 -4.33 8.43 11.10
N GLY A 58 -3.72 7.27 11.38
CA GLY A 58 -2.33 6.97 11.00
C GLY A 58 -2.19 6.29 9.64
N PHE A 59 -0.94 6.11 9.21
CA PHE A 59 -0.63 5.28 8.04
C PHE A 59 -1.01 3.82 8.29
N ASP A 60 -1.68 3.21 7.32
CA ASP A 60 -1.99 1.78 7.37
C ASP A 60 -0.79 1.01 6.86
N LEU A 61 0.09 0.59 7.76
CA LEU A 61 1.28 -0.16 7.35
C LEU A 61 0.91 -1.53 6.78
N ASP A 62 -0.21 -2.12 7.21
CA ASP A 62 -0.69 -3.39 6.69
C ASP A 62 -1.28 -3.21 5.29
N ALA A 63 -2.12 -2.20 5.07
CA ALA A 63 -2.62 -1.89 3.72
C ALA A 63 -1.50 -1.43 2.79
N LEU A 64 -0.53 -0.68 3.30
CA LEU A 64 0.64 -0.28 2.54
C LEU A 64 1.47 -1.51 2.15
N ALA A 65 1.71 -2.44 3.09
CA ALA A 65 2.39 -3.69 2.82
C ALA A 65 1.61 -4.58 1.84
N GLU A 66 0.27 -4.63 1.93
CA GLU A 66 -0.59 -5.33 0.98
C GLU A 66 -0.56 -4.67 -0.40
N SER A 67 -0.59 -3.34 -0.49
CA SER A 67 -0.47 -2.62 -1.76
C SER A 67 0.90 -2.84 -2.41
N GLY A 68 1.96 -2.89 -1.61
CA GLY A 68 3.32 -3.24 -2.06
C GLY A 68 3.48 -4.69 -2.50
N ARG A 69 2.50 -5.56 -2.23
CA ARG A 69 2.48 -6.96 -2.71
C ARG A 69 1.83 -7.11 -4.08
N THR A 70 1.47 -6.03 -4.76
CA THR A 70 0.98 -6.12 -6.15
C THR A 70 2.16 -6.06 -7.12
N SER A 71 2.20 -7.04 -8.04
CA SER A 71 3.13 -6.98 -9.17
C SER A 71 2.82 -5.72 -9.99
N HIS A 72 3.85 -5.08 -10.53
CA HIS A 72 3.68 -3.86 -11.31
C HIS A 72 4.81 -3.69 -12.32
N PHE A 73 4.53 -2.96 -13.39
CA PHE A 73 5.56 -2.47 -14.29
C PHE A 73 6.05 -1.10 -13.82
N CYS A 74 7.35 -0.90 -13.85
CA CYS A 74 8.01 0.39 -13.68
C CYS A 74 8.59 0.81 -15.03
N VAL A 75 8.27 2.03 -15.47
CA VAL A 75 9.04 2.67 -16.53
C VAL A 75 10.13 3.48 -15.86
N ILE A 76 11.37 3.26 -16.27
CA ILE A 76 12.57 3.80 -15.63
C ILE A 76 13.37 4.56 -16.67
N ASP A 77 13.79 5.77 -16.32
CA ASP A 77 14.83 6.49 -17.04
C ASP A 77 16.18 5.87 -16.67
N ALA A 78 16.85 5.23 -17.61
CA ALA A 78 18.12 4.55 -17.41
C ALA A 78 19.31 5.50 -17.25
N LEU A 79 19.20 6.79 -17.63
CA LEU A 79 20.26 7.77 -17.39
C LEU A 79 20.34 8.14 -15.91
N ASP A 80 19.17 8.33 -15.27
CA ASP A 80 19.07 8.81 -13.89
C ASP A 80 18.64 7.72 -12.88
N ASP A 81 18.42 6.48 -13.34
CA ASP A 81 17.82 5.35 -12.59
C ASP A 81 16.53 5.76 -11.84
N MET A 82 15.71 6.58 -12.50
CA MET A 82 14.52 7.18 -11.91
C MET A 82 13.24 6.51 -12.43
N VAL A 83 12.35 6.12 -11.52
CA VAL A 83 11.02 5.60 -11.91
C VAL A 83 10.13 6.77 -12.34
N ILE A 84 9.74 6.79 -13.62
CA ILE A 84 8.88 7.83 -14.18
C ILE A 84 7.40 7.45 -14.19
N ALA A 85 7.07 6.16 -14.19
CA ALA A 85 5.70 5.68 -14.15
C ALA A 85 5.60 4.29 -13.50
N ARG A 86 4.45 4.00 -12.88
CA ARG A 86 4.11 2.68 -12.34
C ARG A 86 2.74 2.24 -12.82
N TYR A 87 2.65 1.01 -13.32
CA TYR A 87 1.41 0.39 -13.80
C TYR A 87 1.11 -0.86 -12.99
N PRO A 88 -0.01 -0.89 -12.23
CA PRO A 88 -0.37 -2.07 -11.46
C PRO A 88 -0.70 -3.24 -12.39
N LEU A 89 -0.26 -4.44 -12.00
CA LEU A 89 -0.59 -5.69 -12.67
C LEU A 89 -1.51 -6.52 -11.77
N SER A 90 -2.54 -7.12 -12.35
CA SER A 90 -3.44 -8.02 -11.63
C SER A 90 -2.68 -9.20 -11.04
N ASN A 91 -3.03 -9.57 -9.80
CA ASN A 91 -2.45 -10.74 -9.14
C ASN A 91 -2.74 -12.00 -9.96
N GLY A 92 -1.69 -12.75 -10.30
CA GLY A 92 -1.81 -14.00 -11.09
C GLY A 92 -2.00 -13.79 -12.59
N ALA A 93 -1.71 -12.60 -13.13
CA ALA A 93 -1.67 -12.39 -14.58
C ALA A 93 -0.75 -13.42 -15.27
N ASP A 94 -1.25 -14.01 -16.35
CA ASP A 94 -0.52 -14.96 -17.18
C ASP A 94 0.52 -14.24 -18.07
N GLU A 95 1.43 -15.01 -18.67
CA GLU A 95 2.48 -14.46 -19.51
C GLU A 95 1.92 -13.68 -20.72
N GLN A 96 0.75 -14.09 -21.24
CA GLN A 96 0.10 -13.41 -22.35
C GLN A 96 -0.42 -12.02 -21.94
N THR A 97 -1.06 -11.92 -20.77
CA THR A 97 -1.52 -10.63 -20.22
C THR A 97 -0.34 -9.72 -19.89
N ILE A 98 0.74 -10.28 -19.35
CA ILE A 98 1.99 -9.55 -19.08
C ILE A 98 2.57 -8.99 -20.38
N ALA A 99 2.71 -9.82 -21.42
CA ALA A 99 3.24 -9.39 -22.71
C ALA A 99 2.36 -8.33 -23.38
N ALA A 100 1.03 -8.50 -23.34
CA ALA A 100 0.09 -7.52 -23.89
C ALA A 100 0.20 -6.17 -23.17
N ARG A 101 0.27 -6.18 -21.83
CA ARG A 101 0.44 -4.95 -21.04
C ARG A 101 1.79 -4.30 -21.23
N LEU A 102 2.85 -5.08 -21.37
CA LEU A 102 4.17 -4.56 -21.69
C LEU A 102 4.15 -3.83 -23.04
N ALA A 103 3.60 -4.46 -24.09
CA ALA A 103 3.51 -3.84 -25.42
C ALA A 103 2.72 -2.52 -25.40
N GLU A 104 1.62 -2.47 -24.64
CA GLU A 104 0.85 -1.24 -24.45
C GLU A 104 1.66 -0.14 -23.75
N ILE A 105 2.38 -0.48 -22.67
CA ILE A 105 3.22 0.47 -21.95
C ILE A 105 4.34 1.00 -22.86
N CYS A 106 5.00 0.10 -23.61
CA CYS A 106 6.02 0.52 -24.57
C CYS A 106 5.45 1.47 -25.63
N ALA A 107 4.25 1.20 -26.15
CA ALA A 107 3.59 2.09 -27.11
C ALA A 107 3.23 3.46 -26.51
N ILE A 108 2.77 3.51 -25.25
CA ILE A 108 2.44 4.77 -24.55
C ILE A 108 3.68 5.65 -24.38
N HIS A 109 4.82 5.04 -24.04
CA HIS A 109 6.06 5.76 -23.73
C HIS A 109 7.02 5.90 -24.93
N GLY A 110 6.63 5.41 -26.11
CA GLY A 110 7.46 5.46 -27.32
C GLY A 110 8.77 4.68 -27.19
N ILE A 111 8.73 3.56 -26.47
CA ILE A 111 9.88 2.68 -26.24
C ILE A 111 10.03 1.77 -27.47
N GLU A 112 10.83 2.22 -28.45
CA GLU A 112 11.23 1.44 -29.63
C GLU A 112 12.65 0.90 -29.44
N ASP A 113 12.88 -0.34 -29.91
CA ASP A 113 14.03 -1.17 -29.56
C ASP A 113 15.41 -0.47 -29.57
N SER A 114 16.18 -0.75 -28.52
CA SER A 114 17.65 -0.65 -28.35
C SER A 114 18.33 0.71 -28.18
N ASN A 115 17.63 1.85 -28.30
CA ASN A 115 18.26 3.17 -28.08
C ASN A 115 17.41 4.17 -27.28
N SER A 116 16.31 3.70 -26.67
CA SER A 116 15.52 4.53 -25.75
C SER A 116 16.20 4.58 -24.38
N VAL A 117 16.26 5.78 -23.81
CA VAL A 117 16.67 6.02 -22.43
C VAL A 117 15.71 5.35 -21.43
N LEU A 118 14.50 5.02 -21.87
CA LEU A 118 13.48 4.41 -21.04
C LEU A 118 13.53 2.88 -21.09
N GLU A 119 13.49 2.25 -19.92
CA GLU A 119 13.39 0.81 -19.70
C GLU A 119 12.07 0.47 -19.01
N VAL A 120 11.51 -0.72 -19.30
CA VAL A 120 10.36 -1.23 -18.55
C VAL A 120 10.79 -2.42 -17.69
N ARG A 121 10.65 -2.30 -16.36
CA ARG A 121 10.97 -3.38 -15.42
C ARG A 121 9.70 -3.97 -14.84
N LEU A 122 9.60 -5.29 -14.82
CA LEU A 122 8.54 -6.00 -14.11
C LEU A 122 9.00 -6.31 -12.69
N VAL A 123 8.29 -5.76 -11.70
CA VAL A 123 8.48 -6.06 -10.28
C VAL A 123 7.45 -7.12 -9.88
N GLN A 124 7.90 -8.32 -9.53
CA GLN A 124 7.03 -9.41 -9.08
C GLN A 124 7.14 -9.63 -7.57
N THR A 125 6.00 -9.83 -6.92
CA THR A 125 5.87 -10.01 -5.46
C THR A 125 6.62 -11.24 -4.93
N ARG A 126 6.87 -12.25 -5.76
CA ARG A 126 7.72 -13.40 -5.44
C ARG A 126 9.17 -13.14 -5.83
N GLY A 127 9.81 -12.18 -5.17
CA GLY A 127 11.27 -12.14 -4.98
C GLY A 127 12.15 -12.12 -6.23
N GLY A 128 11.69 -11.57 -7.36
CA GLY A 128 12.50 -11.44 -8.55
C GLY A 128 12.23 -10.12 -9.27
N LEU A 129 13.27 -9.29 -9.39
CA LEU A 129 13.30 -8.22 -10.38
C LEU A 129 13.62 -8.87 -11.73
N ARG A 130 12.66 -8.87 -12.66
CA ARG A 130 12.90 -9.34 -14.03
C ARG A 130 12.97 -8.12 -14.94
N ARG A 131 14.15 -7.88 -15.53
CA ARG A 131 14.31 -6.88 -16.60
C ARG A 131 13.61 -7.42 -17.84
N VAL A 132 12.71 -6.64 -18.43
CA VAL A 132 11.95 -7.05 -19.61
C VAL A 132 12.08 -5.91 -20.61
N HIS A 133 13.18 -5.96 -21.37
CA HIS A 133 13.70 -4.93 -22.28
C HIS A 133 14.44 -3.80 -21.57
#